data_AF-A0A0Q6PXY8-F1
#
_entry.id   AF-A0A0Q6PXY8-F1
#
_cell.length_a   1.000
_cell.length_b   1.000
_cell.length_c   1.000
_cell.angle_alpha   90.00
_cell.angle_beta   90.00
_cell.angle_gamma   90.00
#
_symmetry.space_group_name_H-M   'P 1'
#
loop_
_entity.id
_entity.type
_entity.pdbx_description
1 polymer ?
#
loop_
_entity_poly.entity_id
_entity_poly.type
_entity_poly.pdbx_seq_one_letter_code
_entity_poly.pdbx_strand_id
1 'polypeptide(L)'
;MGAALPAQLSIIDVDRPEGRQSYLELSGDIAVGDWWKFVKLLKQHPSTTGVWLRSAGGSADDGLAIAKHVYEHRLDTMITDACHSVCAIIFLAGSERYLTVDARLTVHSAYKQLADWVVEDHLANGTVAWFIGHMGYPLPIAKLWVSTASDEMAPITLEMNDKLKLGFTVIK
;
A
#
# COMPACT_ATOMS: atom_id res chain seq x y z
N MET A 1 11.24 -16.21 -9.06
CA MET A 1 10.54 -14.91 -9.00
C MET A 1 10.67 -14.29 -10.38
N GLY A 2 9.54 -13.92 -11.02
CA GLY A 2 9.57 -13.23 -12.31
C GLY A 2 10.25 -11.87 -12.18
N ALA A 3 10.74 -11.31 -13.28
CA ALA A 3 11.36 -9.99 -13.28
C ALA A 3 10.37 -8.95 -12.72
N ALA A 4 10.82 -8.22 -11.69
CA ALA A 4 10.20 -7.00 -11.20
C ALA A 4 9.88 -6.06 -12.37
N LEU A 5 8.60 -5.71 -12.56
CA LEU A 5 8.20 -4.72 -13.55
C LEU A 5 8.10 -3.37 -12.85
N PRO A 6 8.65 -2.28 -13.43
CA PRO A 6 8.57 -0.96 -12.82
C PRO A 6 7.12 -0.50 -12.68
N ALA A 7 6.84 0.35 -11.68
CA ALA A 7 5.49 0.84 -11.49
C ALA A 7 4.99 1.61 -12.73
N GLN A 8 3.79 1.27 -13.15
CA GLN A 8 2.97 1.99 -14.11
C GLN A 8 1.94 2.78 -13.31
N LEU A 9 1.91 4.09 -13.60
CA LEU A 9 0.99 5.04 -12.98
C LEU A 9 0.11 5.65 -14.07
N SER A 10 -1.20 5.48 -13.93
CA SER A 10 -2.19 5.96 -14.90
C SER A 10 -3.49 6.36 -14.22
N ILE A 11 -4.27 7.20 -14.89
CA ILE A 11 -5.64 7.50 -14.44
C ILE A 11 -6.58 6.52 -15.11
N ILE A 12 -7.43 5.91 -14.30
CA ILE A 12 -8.51 5.01 -14.72
C ILE A 12 -9.83 5.50 -14.15
N ASP A 13 -10.92 5.06 -14.76
CA ASP A 13 -12.25 5.26 -14.21
C ASP A 13 -12.77 3.95 -13.62
N VAL A 14 -13.39 4.03 -12.45
CA VAL A 14 -13.98 2.91 -11.72
C VAL A 14 -15.47 3.19 -11.54
N ASP A 15 -16.30 2.25 -11.96
CA ASP A 15 -17.74 2.32 -11.73
C ASP A 15 -18.04 1.90 -10.29
N ARG A 16 -18.59 2.82 -9.52
CA ARG A 16 -18.98 2.64 -8.11
C ARG A 16 -20.50 2.77 -7.96
N PRO A 17 -21.11 2.24 -6.88
CA PRO A 17 -22.52 2.47 -6.59
C PRO A 17 -22.89 3.96 -6.54
N GLU A 18 -21.95 4.81 -6.12
CA GLU A 18 -22.10 6.26 -6.05
C GLU A 18 -21.92 6.98 -7.41
N GLY A 19 -21.48 6.27 -8.45
CA GLY A 19 -21.20 6.80 -9.79
C GLY A 19 -19.80 6.50 -10.29
N ARG A 20 -19.47 6.93 -11.51
CA ARG A 20 -18.14 6.75 -12.10
C ARG A 20 -17.13 7.69 -11.42
N GLN A 21 -16.07 7.12 -10.86
CA GLN A 21 -15.04 7.85 -10.13
C GLN A 21 -13.66 7.66 -10.76
N SER A 22 -12.81 8.68 -10.67
CA SER A 22 -11.46 8.63 -11.22
C SER A 22 -10.48 8.13 -10.16
N TYR A 23 -9.68 7.11 -10.49
CA TYR A 23 -8.65 6.52 -9.64
C TYR A 23 -7.28 6.64 -10.31
N LEU A 24 -6.24 6.80 -9.50
CA LEU A 24 -4.86 6.62 -9.96
C LEU A 24 -4.49 5.15 -9.76
N GLU A 25 -4.28 4.42 -10.85
CA GLU A 25 -3.74 3.07 -10.81
C GLU A 25 -2.23 3.10 -10.55
N LEU A 26 -1.80 2.41 -9.50
CA LEU A 26 -0.42 2.10 -9.20
C LEU A 26 -0.26 0.58 -9.32
N SER A 27 0.42 0.16 -10.40
CA SER A 27 0.67 -1.25 -10.66
C SER A 27 2.14 -1.55 -10.93
N GLY A 28 2.68 -2.67 -10.44
CA GLY A 28 4.11 -2.98 -10.51
C GLY A 28 4.92 -2.45 -9.32
N ASP A 29 6.24 -2.54 -9.40
CA ASP A 29 7.15 -2.28 -8.28
C ASP A 29 7.38 -0.78 -8.09
N ILE A 30 7.18 -0.33 -6.85
CA ILE A 30 7.36 1.07 -6.45
C ILE A 30 8.87 1.36 -6.44
N ALA A 31 9.34 2.12 -7.42
CA ALA A 31 10.73 2.49 -7.58
C ALA A 31 11.02 3.87 -6.99
N VAL A 32 12.31 4.16 -6.82
CA VAL A 32 12.78 5.48 -6.40
C VAL A 32 12.30 6.55 -7.39
N GLY A 33 11.59 7.55 -6.89
CA GLY A 33 11.06 8.67 -7.66
C GLY A 33 9.61 8.50 -8.13
N ASP A 34 8.97 7.35 -7.88
CA ASP A 34 7.56 7.16 -8.22
C ASP A 34 6.64 8.04 -7.39
N TRP A 35 7.05 8.46 -6.19
CA TRP A 35 6.33 9.49 -5.42
C TRP A 35 6.11 10.77 -6.24
N TRP A 36 7.15 11.24 -6.95
CA TRP A 36 7.05 12.46 -7.75
C TRP A 36 6.13 12.30 -8.96
N LYS A 37 6.13 11.12 -9.58
CA LYS A 37 5.21 10.79 -10.68
C LYS A 37 3.76 10.74 -10.18
N PHE A 38 3.55 10.11 -9.02
CA PHE A 38 2.25 10.00 -8.36
C PHE A 38 1.64 11.37 -8.08
N VAL A 39 2.35 12.27 -7.39
CA VAL A 39 1.82 13.62 -7.10
C VAL A 39 1.67 14.48 -8.34
N LYS A 40 2.52 14.29 -9.36
CA LYS A 40 2.39 14.99 -10.63
C LYS A 40 1.09 14.61 -11.33
N LEU A 41 0.74 13.33 -11.38
CA LEU A 41 -0.51 12.86 -11.96
C LEU A 41 -1.73 13.38 -11.19
N LEU A 42 -1.74 13.29 -9.86
CA LEU A 42 -2.84 13.83 -9.06
C LEU A 42 -3.03 15.35 -9.27
N LYS A 43 -1.94 16.11 -9.40
CA LYS A 43 -2.02 17.54 -9.75
C LYS A 43 -2.61 17.80 -11.13
N GLN A 44 -2.36 16.91 -12.09
CA GLN A 44 -2.93 16.99 -13.44
C GLN A 44 -4.39 16.53 -13.49
N HIS A 45 -4.81 15.72 -12.52
CA HIS A 45 -6.14 15.12 -12.43
C HIS A 45 -6.76 15.36 -11.03
N PRO A 46 -7.11 16.60 -10.69
CA PRO A 46 -7.57 16.96 -9.34
C PRO A 46 -8.91 16.35 -8.93
N SER A 47 -9.63 15.71 -9.86
CA SER A 47 -10.88 14.97 -9.59
C SER A 47 -10.65 13.51 -9.21
N THR A 48 -9.40 13.05 -9.15
CA THR A 48 -9.08 11.68 -8.70
C THR A 48 -9.42 11.53 -7.23
N THR A 49 -10.23 10.52 -6.91
CA THR A 49 -10.79 10.28 -5.57
C THR A 49 -10.12 9.11 -4.85
N GLY A 50 -9.36 8.28 -5.56
CA GLY A 50 -8.73 7.11 -4.95
C GLY A 50 -7.52 6.58 -5.70
N VAL A 51 -6.94 5.53 -5.13
CA VAL A 51 -5.77 4.81 -5.65
C VAL A 51 -6.13 3.35 -5.84
N TRP A 52 -5.91 2.85 -7.04
CA TRP A 52 -6.08 1.44 -7.38
C TRP A 52 -4.72 0.74 -7.32
N LEU A 53 -4.60 -0.31 -6.52
CA LEU A 53 -3.32 -0.88 -6.09
C LEU A 53 -3.15 -2.31 -6.59
N ARG A 54 -2.03 -2.56 -7.27
CA ARG A 54 -1.57 -3.89 -7.70
C ARG A 54 -0.04 -3.97 -7.72
N SER A 55 0.58 -4.18 -6.57
CA SER A 55 2.04 -4.04 -6.42
C SER A 55 2.63 -5.01 -5.42
N ALA A 56 3.84 -5.49 -5.71
CA ALA A 56 4.64 -6.27 -4.77
C ALA A 56 5.32 -5.39 -3.69
N GLY A 57 5.16 -4.07 -3.76
CA GLY A 57 5.87 -3.11 -2.92
C GLY A 57 7.09 -2.53 -3.63
N GLY A 58 8.15 -2.24 -2.89
CA GLY A 58 9.39 -1.65 -3.42
C GLY A 58 10.02 -0.66 -2.45
N SER A 59 10.43 0.51 -2.95
CA SER A 59 11.01 1.61 -2.18
C SER A 59 10.12 1.95 -0.98
N ALA A 60 10.62 1.69 0.23
CA ALA A 60 9.91 2.01 1.47
C ALA A 60 9.69 3.52 1.61
N ASP A 61 10.65 4.35 1.18
CA ASP A 61 10.55 5.81 1.25
C ASP A 61 9.47 6.36 0.31
N ASP A 62 9.47 5.95 -0.97
CA ASP A 62 8.44 6.39 -1.93
C ASP A 62 7.07 5.83 -1.56
N GLY A 63 6.99 4.56 -1.17
CA GLY A 63 5.73 3.94 -0.76
C GLY A 63 5.15 4.61 0.47
N LEU A 64 5.97 4.96 1.46
CA LEU A 64 5.52 5.68 2.65
C LEU A 64 5.11 7.13 2.33
N ALA A 65 5.82 7.82 1.43
CA ALA A 65 5.42 9.14 0.97
C ALA A 65 4.05 9.12 0.26
N ILE A 66 3.81 8.10 -0.58
CA ILE A 66 2.51 7.87 -1.22
C ILE A 66 1.44 7.58 -0.16
N ALA A 67 1.69 6.68 0.79
CA ALA A 67 0.76 6.34 1.86
C ALA A 67 0.38 7.57 2.69
N LYS A 68 1.36 8.41 3.06
CA LYS A 68 1.13 9.66 3.77
C LYS A 68 0.22 10.60 2.98
N HIS A 69 0.44 10.74 1.68
CA HIS A 69 -0.41 11.59 0.84
C HIS A 69 -1.84 11.08 0.75
N VAL A 70 -2.02 9.78 0.54
CA VAL A 70 -3.32 9.11 0.53
C VAL A 70 -4.07 9.39 1.84
N TYR A 71 -3.39 9.22 2.98
CA TYR A 71 -3.95 9.50 4.30
C TYR A 71 -4.35 10.97 4.49
N GLU A 72 -3.43 11.91 4.19
CA GLU A 72 -3.64 13.35 4.39
C GLU A 72 -4.74 13.93 3.48
N HIS A 73 -4.90 13.38 2.27
CA HIS A 73 -5.87 13.85 1.28
C HIS A 73 -7.16 13.02 1.26
N ARG A 74 -7.29 12.03 2.16
CA ARG A 74 -8.46 11.15 2.28
C ARG A 74 -8.82 10.46 0.96
N LEU A 75 -7.82 9.99 0.24
CA LEU A 75 -8.05 9.21 -0.97
C LEU A 75 -8.54 7.81 -0.59
N ASP A 76 -9.47 7.28 -1.37
CA ASP A 76 -9.88 5.89 -1.25
C ASP A 76 -8.78 4.96 -1.77
N THR A 77 -8.80 3.70 -1.35
CA THR A 77 -7.87 2.69 -1.87
C THR A 77 -8.60 1.41 -2.25
N MET A 78 -8.15 0.79 -3.33
CA MET A 78 -8.73 -0.46 -3.82
C MET A 78 -7.65 -1.45 -4.23
N ILE A 79 -7.78 -2.71 -3.84
CA ILE A 79 -6.91 -3.81 -4.30
C ILE A 79 -7.77 -4.84 -5.01
N THR A 80 -7.33 -5.26 -6.20
CA THR A 80 -8.05 -6.28 -7.00
C THR A 80 -7.27 -7.57 -7.27
N ASP A 81 -5.99 -7.63 -6.92
CA ASP A 81 -5.15 -8.83 -7.11
C ASP A 81 -4.17 -9.00 -5.94
N ALA A 82 -3.16 -8.14 -5.84
CA ALA A 82 -2.15 -8.29 -4.82
C ALA A 82 -1.52 -6.96 -4.42
N CYS A 83 -1.29 -6.81 -3.13
CA CYS A 83 -0.66 -5.65 -2.55
C CYS A 83 0.22 -6.13 -1.38
N HIS A 84 1.53 -6.12 -1.61
CA HIS A 84 2.52 -6.67 -0.68
C HIS A 84 3.42 -5.56 -0.13
N SER A 85 4.03 -5.80 1.04
CA SER A 85 5.03 -4.89 1.61
C SER A 85 4.48 -3.47 1.77
N VAL A 86 5.21 -2.44 1.34
CA VAL A 86 4.78 -1.04 1.44
C VAL A 86 3.49 -0.74 0.64
N CYS A 87 3.12 -1.54 -0.37
CA CYS A 87 1.82 -1.40 -1.02
C CYS A 87 0.69 -1.59 0.00
N ALA A 88 0.79 -2.61 0.87
CA ALA A 88 -0.22 -2.87 1.88
C ALA A 88 -0.39 -1.69 2.85
N ILE A 89 0.68 -0.94 3.09
CA ILE A 89 0.64 0.27 3.92
C ILE A 89 -0.06 1.42 3.20
N ILE A 90 0.15 1.58 1.89
CA ILE A 90 -0.61 2.55 1.06
C ILE A 90 -2.10 2.22 1.11
N PHE A 91 -2.47 0.94 1.01
CA PHE A 91 -3.86 0.51 1.13
C PHE A 91 -4.46 0.87 2.49
N LEU A 92 -3.77 0.55 3.58
CA LEU A 92 -4.25 0.89 4.92
C LEU A 92 -4.41 2.42 5.14
N ALA A 93 -3.64 3.23 4.43
CA ALA A 93 -3.74 4.69 4.49
C ALA A 93 -5.03 5.27 3.88
N GLY A 94 -5.80 4.48 3.10
CA GLY A 94 -7.01 4.96 2.44
C GLY A 94 -8.10 5.41 3.41
N SER A 95 -8.92 6.38 2.98
CA SER A 95 -10.10 6.82 3.74
C SER A 95 -11.15 5.70 3.74
N GLU A 96 -11.66 5.35 2.57
CA GLU A 96 -12.35 4.09 2.34
C GLU A 96 -11.39 3.07 1.70
N ARG A 97 -11.56 1.80 2.07
CA ARG A 97 -10.63 0.73 1.70
C ARG A 97 -11.40 -0.47 1.17
N TYR A 98 -11.13 -0.86 -0.06
CA TYR A 98 -11.84 -1.94 -0.76
C TYR A 98 -10.88 -3.05 -1.20
N LEU A 99 -11.22 -4.28 -0.90
CA LEU A 99 -10.41 -5.46 -1.21
C LEU A 99 -11.28 -6.46 -1.97
N THR A 100 -10.90 -6.92 -3.16
CA THR A 100 -11.66 -7.99 -3.82
C THR A 100 -11.51 -9.32 -3.09
N VAL A 101 -12.47 -10.22 -3.25
CA VAL A 101 -12.48 -11.54 -2.58
C VAL A 101 -11.20 -12.37 -2.78
N ASP A 102 -10.57 -12.25 -3.95
CA ASP A 102 -9.36 -13.01 -4.31
C ASP A 102 -8.07 -12.21 -4.09
N ALA A 103 -8.18 -10.95 -3.63
CA ALA A 103 -7.02 -10.10 -3.46
C ALA A 103 -6.17 -10.51 -2.24
N ARG A 104 -4.85 -10.46 -2.42
CA ARG A 104 -3.86 -10.80 -1.40
C ARG A 104 -3.25 -9.54 -0.80
N LEU A 105 -3.36 -9.42 0.52
CA LEU A 105 -2.78 -8.33 1.29
C LEU A 105 -1.76 -8.90 2.27
N THR A 106 -0.47 -8.60 2.09
CA THR A 106 0.58 -9.10 2.98
C THR A 106 1.60 -8.02 3.32
N VAL A 107 2.26 -8.18 4.46
CA VAL A 107 3.35 -7.32 4.92
C VAL A 107 4.59 -8.15 5.22
N HIS A 108 5.74 -7.49 5.17
CA HIS A 108 7.01 -7.97 5.67
C HIS A 108 7.86 -6.74 6.03
N SER A 109 8.93 -6.93 6.79
CA SER A 109 9.82 -5.84 7.17
C SER A 109 10.62 -5.31 5.97
N ALA A 110 10.81 -3.98 5.93
CA ALA A 110 11.67 -3.34 4.95
C ALA A 110 13.12 -3.77 5.13
N TYR A 111 13.83 -3.93 4.02
CA TYR A 111 15.22 -4.34 3.98
C TYR A 111 16.01 -3.54 2.95
N LYS A 112 17.34 -3.62 3.04
CA LYS A 112 18.27 -3.16 2.00
C LYS A 112 19.01 -4.36 1.44
N GLN A 113 19.10 -4.39 0.12
CA GLN A 113 20.03 -5.28 -0.58
C GLN A 113 21.40 -4.59 -0.64
N LEU A 114 22.39 -5.15 0.05
CA LEU A 114 23.77 -4.69 0.06
C LEU A 114 24.67 -5.77 -0.55
N ALA A 115 24.91 -5.68 -1.86
CA ALA A 115 25.55 -6.73 -2.64
C ALA A 115 24.83 -8.08 -2.41
N ASP A 116 25.51 -9.07 -1.83
CA ASP A 116 24.96 -10.40 -1.57
C ASP A 116 24.16 -10.51 -0.26
N TRP A 117 24.08 -9.42 0.52
CA TRP A 117 23.43 -9.42 1.83
C TRP A 117 22.06 -8.74 1.77
N VAL A 118 21.07 -9.40 2.37
CA VAL A 118 19.80 -8.78 2.75
C VAL A 118 19.93 -8.39 4.21
N VAL A 119 19.78 -7.09 4.50
CA VAL A 119 19.79 -6.58 5.87
C VAL A 119 18.50 -5.82 6.13
N GLU A 120 17.90 -6.08 7.28
CA GLU A 120 16.71 -5.34 7.72
C GLU A 120 17.01 -3.84 7.82
N ASP A 121 16.10 -3.02 7.29
CA ASP A 121 16.19 -1.56 7.38
C ASP A 121 15.47 -1.09 8.64
N HIS A 122 16.20 -1.03 9.75
CA HIS A 122 15.66 -0.63 11.05
C HIS A 122 15.01 0.76 11.02
N LEU A 123 15.54 1.70 10.22
CA LEU A 123 15.01 3.06 10.13
C LEU A 123 13.70 3.08 9.35
N ALA A 124 13.67 2.43 8.18
CA ALA A 124 12.44 2.32 7.40
C ALA A 124 11.36 1.57 8.18
N ASN A 125 11.72 0.46 8.84
CA ASN A 125 10.81 -0.32 9.67
C ASN A 125 10.23 0.49 10.84
N GLY A 126 11.06 1.23 11.57
CA GLY A 126 10.60 2.09 12.65
C GLY A 126 9.67 3.20 12.15
N THR A 127 9.97 3.80 11.00
CA THR A 127 9.18 4.90 10.42
C THR A 127 7.82 4.39 9.91
N VAL A 128 7.79 3.25 9.21
CA VAL A 128 6.54 2.62 8.76
C VAL A 128 5.70 2.19 9.97
N ALA A 129 6.31 1.55 10.98
CA ALA A 129 5.61 1.16 12.20
C ALA A 129 5.02 2.35 12.96
N TRP A 130 5.76 3.46 13.04
CA TRP A 130 5.24 4.71 13.60
C TRP A 130 4.04 5.23 12.79
N PHE A 131 4.13 5.22 11.46
CA PHE A 131 3.05 5.70 10.60
C PHE A 131 1.80 4.81 10.69
N ILE A 132 1.95 3.48 10.78
CA ILE A 132 0.85 2.56 11.09
C ILE A 132 0.11 3.00 12.36
N GLY A 133 0.85 3.30 13.43
CA GLY A 133 0.27 3.84 14.67
C GLY A 133 -0.36 5.23 14.49
N HIS A 134 0.26 6.11 13.70
CA HIS A 134 -0.26 7.45 13.40
C HIS A 134 -1.62 7.40 12.67
N MET A 135 -1.82 6.42 11.79
CA MET A 135 -3.11 6.16 11.14
C MET A 135 -4.18 5.62 12.11
N GLY A 136 -3.83 5.32 13.36
CA GLY A 136 -4.74 4.81 14.39
C GLY A 136 -4.83 3.28 14.45
N TYR A 137 -3.99 2.56 13.71
CA TYR A 137 -4.00 1.10 13.77
C TYR A 137 -3.41 0.57 15.08
N PRO A 138 -3.94 -0.55 15.60
CA PRO A 138 -3.49 -1.09 16.87
C PRO A 138 -2.09 -1.69 16.72
N LEU A 139 -1.36 -1.71 17.85
CA LEU A 139 0.02 -2.22 17.93
C LEU A 139 0.27 -3.58 17.25
N PRO A 140 -0.66 -4.56 17.24
CA PRO A 140 -0.46 -5.81 16.51
C PRO A 140 -0.16 -5.65 15.02
N ILE A 141 -0.68 -4.61 14.34
CA ILE A 141 -0.39 -4.37 12.91
C ILE A 141 1.02 -3.84 12.72
N ALA A 142 1.44 -2.88 13.56
CA ALA A 142 2.82 -2.40 13.54
C ALA A 142 3.82 -3.50 13.91
N LYS A 143 3.45 -4.39 14.85
CA LYS A 143 4.23 -5.58 15.20
C LYS A 143 4.34 -6.56 14.03
N LEU A 144 3.23 -6.86 13.36
CA LEU A 144 3.21 -7.74 12.19
C LEU A 144 4.19 -7.25 11.12
N TRP A 145 4.24 -5.94 10.86
CA TRP A 145 5.21 -5.34 9.95
C TRP A 145 6.66 -5.58 10.38
N VAL A 146 7.03 -5.20 11.61
CA VAL A 146 8.44 -5.26 12.06
C VAL A 146 8.93 -6.66 12.37
N SER A 147 8.04 -7.63 12.62
CA SER A 147 8.42 -8.99 13.04
C SER A 147 8.39 -10.03 11.92
N THR A 148 7.80 -9.70 10.77
CA THR A 148 7.77 -10.61 9.62
C THR A 148 9.05 -10.42 8.83
N ALA A 149 9.87 -11.47 8.73
CA ALA A 149 11.17 -11.38 8.06
C ALA A 149 11.02 -10.93 6.59
N SER A 150 12.05 -10.25 6.07
CA SER A 150 12.05 -9.71 4.70
C SER A 150 11.85 -10.73 3.58
N ASP A 151 12.09 -12.02 3.83
CA ASP A 151 11.87 -13.14 2.90
C ASP A 151 10.55 -13.89 3.15
N GLU A 152 9.76 -13.48 4.15
CA GLU A 152 8.43 -13.99 4.45
C GLU A 152 7.33 -13.04 3.95
N MET A 153 6.07 -13.50 3.97
CA MET A 153 4.90 -12.72 3.58
C MET A 153 3.75 -13.00 4.54
N ALA A 154 3.60 -12.17 5.58
CA ALA A 154 2.55 -12.34 6.57
C ALA A 154 1.25 -11.72 6.07
N PRO A 155 0.12 -12.46 6.03
CA PRO A 155 -1.15 -11.94 5.53
C PRO A 155 -1.82 -11.02 6.55
N ILE A 156 -2.43 -9.94 6.06
CA ILE A 156 -3.46 -9.20 6.80
C ILE A 156 -4.81 -9.82 6.43
N THR A 157 -5.37 -10.61 7.34
CA THR A 157 -6.55 -11.44 7.05
C THR A 157 -7.88 -10.73 7.32
N LEU A 158 -8.98 -11.30 6.84
CA LEU A 158 -10.33 -10.85 7.18
C LEU A 158 -10.62 -11.00 8.68
N GLU A 159 -10.11 -12.06 9.30
CA GLU A 159 -10.22 -12.23 10.75
C GLU A 159 -9.51 -11.09 11.50
N MET A 160 -8.34 -10.66 11.02
CA MET A 160 -7.65 -9.49 11.58
C MET A 160 -8.45 -8.21 11.34
N ASN A 161 -9.03 -8.02 10.15
CA ASN A 161 -9.90 -6.89 9.86
C ASN A 161 -11.03 -6.78 10.91
N ASP A 162 -11.69 -7.90 11.20
CA ASP A 162 -12.81 -7.96 12.13
C ASP A 162 -12.40 -7.78 13.60
N LYS A 163 -11.32 -8.45 14.02
CA LYS A 163 -10.84 -8.43 15.40
C LYS A 163 -10.12 -7.13 15.76
N LEU A 164 -9.33 -6.60 14.84
CA LEU A 164 -8.50 -5.41 15.05
C LEU A 164 -9.15 -4.12 14.49
N LYS A 165 -10.35 -4.24 13.92
CA LYS A 165 -11.13 -3.11 13.39
C LYS A 165 -10.35 -2.32 12.33
N LEU A 166 -9.74 -3.02 11.38
CA LEU A 166 -8.92 -2.39 10.34
C LEU A 166 -9.75 -1.59 9.32
N GLY A 167 -11.06 -1.88 9.26
CA GLY A 167 -12.04 -1.03 8.59
C GLY A 167 -11.92 -1.03 7.07
N PHE A 168 -11.52 -2.14 6.47
CA PHE A 168 -11.63 -2.34 5.02
C PHE A 168 -12.80 -3.25 4.67
N THR A 169 -13.38 -3.04 3.48
CA THR A 169 -14.56 -3.76 2.99
C THR A 169 -14.15 -4.75 1.90
N VAL A 170 -14.65 -5.97 1.99
CA VAL A 170 -14.46 -6.97 0.93
C VAL A 170 -15.55 -6.81 -0.13
N ILE A 171 -15.16 -6.68 -1.38
CA ILE A 171 -16.06 -6.56 -2.54
C ILE A 171 -15.91 -7.75 -3.49
N LYS A 172 -16.98 -8.07 -4.21
CA LYS A 172 -17.00 -9.12 -5.22
C LYS A 172 -16.67 -8.58 -6.59
#